data_AF-A0A2N2IVF1-F1
#
_entry.id   AF-A0A2N2IVF1-F1
#
_cell.length_a   1.000
_cell.length_b   1.000
_cell.length_c   1.000
_cell.angle_alpha   90.00
_cell.angle_beta   90.00
_cell.angle_gamma   90.00
#
_symmetry.space_group_name_H-M   'P 1'
#
loop_
_entity.id
_entity.type
_entity.pdbx_description
1 polymer ?
#
loop_
_entity_poly.entity_id
_entity_poly.type
_entity_poly.pdbx_seq_one_letter_code
_entity_poly.pdbx_strand_id
1 'polypeptide(L)'
;LLKALDVARNLLVNRVLRRAVETAKLRVQEGGSLAVALRETAVFPSMLVQLTAAGEQSGKLEEMLFRVADTYEHQTDLSISGMLSLLEPLMILFMGVVVGFAVLAILLPIFQASQGFG
;
A
#
# COMPACT_ATOMS: atom_id res chain seq x y z
N LEU A 1 9.78 16.01 -18.87
CA LEU A 1 9.31 16.01 -17.47
C LEU A 1 7.89 16.57 -17.30
N LEU A 2 7.61 17.85 -17.62
CA LEU A 2 6.28 18.46 -17.39
C LEU A 2 5.09 17.69 -18.00
N LYS A 3 5.24 17.20 -19.24
CA LYS A 3 4.22 16.34 -19.89
C LYS A 3 3.98 15.04 -19.11
N ALA A 4 5.05 14.41 -18.59
CA ALA A 4 4.94 13.17 -17.82
C ALA A 4 4.22 13.40 -16.48
N LEU A 5 4.47 14.53 -15.80
CA LEU A 5 3.73 14.93 -14.60
C LEU A 5 2.24 15.17 -14.90
N ASP A 6 1.92 15.76 -16.05
CA ASP A 6 0.54 15.99 -16.46
C ASP A 6 -0.21 14.67 -16.73
N VAL A 7 0.45 13.71 -17.39
CA VAL A 7 -0.08 12.36 -17.59
C VAL A 7 -0.27 11.65 -16.25
N ALA A 8 0.75 11.65 -15.38
CA ALA A 8 0.68 11.02 -14.06
C ALA A 8 -0.48 11.59 -13.22
N ARG A 9 -0.62 12.92 -13.20
CA ARG A 9 -1.74 13.60 -12.53
C ARG A 9 -3.10 13.12 -13.02
N ASN A 10 -3.26 12.93 -14.32
CA ASN A 10 -4.54 12.53 -14.90
C ASN A 10 -4.95 11.11 -14.50
N LEU A 11 -3.96 10.21 -14.29
CA LEU A 11 -4.17 8.83 -13.85
C LEU A 11 -4.48 8.71 -12.34
N LEU A 12 -4.10 9.69 -11.52
CA LEU A 12 -4.25 9.63 -10.05
C LEU A 12 -5.70 9.82 -9.60
N VAL A 13 -6.34 8.78 -9.06
CA VAL A 13 -7.71 8.88 -8.50
C VAL A 13 -7.75 9.68 -7.20
N ASN A 14 -6.69 9.60 -6.39
CA ASN A 14 -6.61 10.29 -5.10
C ASN A 14 -6.39 11.80 -5.28
N ARG A 15 -7.34 12.60 -4.79
CA ARG A 15 -7.32 14.08 -4.89
C ARG A 15 -6.11 14.73 -4.22
N VAL A 16 -5.60 14.16 -3.12
CA VAL A 16 -4.43 14.67 -2.39
C VAL A 16 -3.17 14.49 -3.23
N LEU A 17 -2.94 13.28 -3.73
CA LEU A 17 -1.82 12.98 -4.64
C LEU A 17 -1.90 13.81 -5.93
N ARG A 18 -3.10 13.95 -6.50
CA ARG A 18 -3.32 14.78 -7.69
C ARG A 18 -2.92 16.24 -7.47
N ARG A 19 -3.30 16.82 -6.32
CA ARG A 19 -2.89 18.19 -5.94
C ARG A 19 -1.38 18.28 -5.73
N ALA A 20 -0.78 17.30 -5.08
CA ALA A 20 0.66 17.28 -4.85
C ALA A 20 1.47 17.25 -6.17
N VAL A 21 1.06 16.40 -7.13
CA VAL A 21 1.69 16.35 -8.46
C VAL A 21 1.48 17.66 -9.23
N GLU A 22 0.30 18.28 -9.12
CA GLU A 22 0.04 19.59 -9.74
C GLU A 22 0.95 20.68 -9.16
N THR A 23 1.06 20.77 -7.83
CA THR A 23 1.99 21.70 -7.18
C THR A 23 3.43 21.45 -7.62
N ALA A 24 3.86 20.17 -7.67
CA ALA A 24 5.20 19.83 -8.11
C ALA A 24 5.46 20.23 -9.57
N LYS A 25 4.49 20.02 -10.47
CA LYS A 25 4.56 20.44 -11.87
C LYS A 25 4.71 21.95 -12.00
N LEU A 26 3.92 22.74 -11.26
CA LEU A 26 3.99 24.21 -11.29
C LEU A 26 5.38 24.71 -10.86
N ARG A 27 5.93 24.18 -9.77
CA ARG A 27 7.26 24.56 -9.29
C ARG A 27 8.38 24.22 -10.28
N VAL A 28 8.29 23.06 -10.93
CA VAL A 28 9.25 22.66 -11.96
C VAL A 28 9.09 23.53 -13.22
N GLN A 29 7.87 23.95 -13.55
CA GLN A 29 7.61 24.87 -14.67
C GLN A 29 8.21 26.26 -14.44
N GLU A 30 8.26 26.71 -13.18
CA GLU A 30 8.94 27.94 -12.74
C GLU A 30 10.48 27.80 -12.70
N GLY A 31 11.03 26.61 -13.03
CA GLY A 31 12.46 26.34 -13.02
C GLY A 31 13.00 25.79 -11.70
N GLY A 32 12.12 25.43 -10.75
CA GLY A 32 12.49 24.80 -9.49
C GLY A 32 12.91 23.32 -9.62
N SER A 33 13.59 22.81 -8.60
CA SER A 33 13.94 21.39 -8.47
C SER A 33 12.70 20.54 -8.20
N LEU A 34 12.57 19.40 -8.90
CA LEU A 34 11.54 18.41 -8.67
C LEU A 34 11.65 17.82 -7.25
N ALA A 35 12.87 17.53 -6.78
CA ALA A 35 13.06 16.96 -5.45
C ALA A 35 12.57 17.89 -4.33
N VAL A 36 12.84 19.20 -4.45
CA VAL A 36 12.34 20.22 -3.52
C VAL A 36 10.81 20.29 -3.60
N ALA A 37 10.25 20.31 -4.81
CA ALA A 37 8.82 20.41 -5.00
C ALA A 37 8.06 19.19 -4.44
N LEU A 38 8.60 17.98 -4.62
CA LEU A 38 8.05 16.75 -4.01
C LEU A 38 8.14 16.81 -2.48
N ARG A 39 9.25 17.30 -1.93
CA ARG A 39 9.44 17.44 -0.47
C ARG A 39 8.41 18.38 0.17
N GLU A 40 8.13 19.52 -0.46
CA GLU A 40 7.19 20.52 0.07
C GLU A 40 5.75 19.99 0.19
N THR A 41 5.37 19.03 -0.66
CA THR A 41 4.00 18.47 -0.63
C THR A 41 3.77 17.47 0.51
N ALA A 42 4.82 16.97 1.17
CA ALA A 42 4.77 16.07 2.34
C ALA A 42 3.93 14.77 2.19
N VAL A 43 3.52 14.42 0.97
CA VAL A 43 2.78 13.17 0.68
C VAL A 43 3.67 12.07 0.12
N PHE A 44 4.85 12.45 -0.38
CA PHE A 44 5.79 11.54 -0.99
C PHE A 44 6.77 11.02 0.05
N PRO A 45 7.04 9.70 0.09
CA PRO A 45 8.01 9.15 1.03
C PRO A 45 9.41 9.73 0.81
N SER A 46 10.20 9.78 1.90
CA SER A 46 11.53 10.39 1.92
C SER A 46 12.49 9.79 0.88
N MET A 47 12.39 8.48 0.62
CA MET A 47 13.23 7.78 -0.36
C MET A 47 13.02 8.30 -1.79
N LEU A 48 11.78 8.59 -2.21
CA LEU A 48 11.51 9.17 -3.53
C LEU A 48 12.17 10.55 -3.63
N VAL A 49 12.03 11.38 -2.60
CA VAL A 49 12.66 12.72 -2.56
C VAL A 49 14.19 12.63 -2.62
N GLN A 50 14.80 11.69 -1.89
CA GLN A 50 16.26 11.52 -1.85
C GLN A 50 16.83 11.04 -3.18
N LEU A 51 16.23 10.01 -3.79
CA LEU A 51 16.69 9.49 -5.08
C LEU A 51 16.44 10.49 -6.22
N THR A 52 15.33 11.23 -6.16
CA THR A 52 15.08 12.34 -7.08
C THR A 52 16.14 13.42 -6.94
N ALA A 53 16.50 13.83 -5.71
CA ALA A 53 17.54 14.83 -5.48
C ALA A 53 18.91 14.38 -6.01
N ALA A 54 19.30 13.12 -5.74
CA ALA A 54 20.53 12.55 -6.25
C ALA A 54 20.54 12.46 -7.79
N GLY A 55 19.40 12.10 -8.39
CA GLY A 55 19.22 12.04 -9.83
C GLY A 55 19.29 13.41 -10.50
N GLU A 56 18.68 14.44 -9.92
CA GLU A 56 18.77 15.82 -10.41
C GLU A 56 20.20 16.36 -10.34
N GLN A 57 20.91 16.13 -9.22
CA GLN A 57 22.28 16.61 -9.04
C GLN A 57 23.29 15.91 -9.97
N SER A 58 23.07 14.64 -10.27
CA SER A 58 23.95 13.83 -11.13
C SER A 58 23.55 13.81 -12.61
N GLY A 59 22.44 14.45 -12.97
CA GLY A 59 21.88 14.39 -14.33
C GLY A 59 21.28 13.02 -14.70
N LYS A 60 21.08 12.12 -13.73
CA LYS A 60 20.56 10.76 -13.89
C LYS A 60 19.14 10.61 -13.36
N LEU A 61 18.32 11.64 -13.52
CA LEU A 61 16.96 11.68 -12.97
C LEU A 61 16.09 10.51 -13.44
N GLU A 62 16.16 10.17 -14.73
CA GLU A 62 15.38 9.07 -15.31
C GLU A 62 15.72 7.72 -14.64
N GLU A 63 17.00 7.37 -14.56
CA GLU A 63 17.49 6.15 -13.90
C GLU A 63 17.04 6.07 -12.43
N MET A 64 17.16 7.19 -11.70
CA MET A 64 16.77 7.22 -10.29
C MET A 64 15.24 7.11 -10.10
N LEU A 65 14.43 7.69 -10.99
CA LEU A 65 12.98 7.55 -10.94
C LEU A 65 12.53 6.12 -11.25
N PHE A 66 13.17 5.43 -12.19
CA PHE A 66 12.95 4.00 -12.42
C PHE A 66 13.28 3.18 -11.17
N ARG A 67 14.42 3.45 -10.53
CA ARG A 67 14.80 2.78 -9.29
C ARG A 67 13.80 3.00 -8.15
N VAL A 68 13.22 4.20 -8.06
CA VAL A 68 12.13 4.46 -7.10
C VAL A 68 10.90 3.63 -7.43
N ALA A 69 10.50 3.58 -8.71
CA ALA A 69 9.36 2.79 -9.15
C ALA A 69 9.52 1.30 -8.79
N ASP A 70 10.65 0.70 -9.14
CA ASP A 70 10.96 -0.72 -8.83
C ASP A 70 10.91 -0.98 -7.33
N THR A 71 11.46 -0.06 -6.53
CA THR A 71 11.50 -0.22 -5.07
C THR A 71 10.09 -0.10 -4.47
N TYR A 72 9.24 0.78 -5.01
CA TYR A 72 7.86 0.96 -4.52
C TYR A 72 6.95 -0.19 -4.94
N GLU A 73 7.11 -0.69 -6.15
CA GLU A 73 6.43 -1.90 -6.64
C GLU A 73 6.77 -3.07 -5.72
N HIS A 74 8.06 -3.29 -5.45
CA HIS A 74 8.48 -4.36 -4.56
C HIS A 74 7.95 -4.22 -3.13
N GLN A 75 7.96 -3.01 -2.55
CA GLN A 75 7.36 -2.78 -1.23
C GLN A 75 5.85 -3.04 -1.21
N THR A 76 5.16 -2.68 -2.28
CA THR A 76 3.72 -2.89 -2.42
C THR A 76 3.41 -4.38 -2.50
N ASP A 77 4.15 -5.14 -3.30
CA ASP A 77 4.00 -6.60 -3.42
C ASP A 77 4.27 -7.32 -2.11
N LEU A 78 5.31 -6.91 -1.38
CA LEU A 78 5.61 -7.45 -0.05
C LEU A 78 4.49 -7.17 0.95
N SER A 79 3.93 -5.96 0.92
CA SER A 79 2.80 -5.59 1.77
C SER A 79 1.56 -6.43 1.45
N ILE A 80 1.22 -6.59 0.17
CA ILE A 80 0.08 -7.40 -0.27
C ILE A 80 0.27 -8.85 0.12
N SER A 81 1.44 -9.43 -0.17
CA SER A 81 1.77 -10.82 0.16
C SER A 81 1.71 -11.07 1.67
N GLY A 82 2.24 -10.13 2.47
CA GLY A 82 2.15 -10.20 3.94
C GLY A 82 0.72 -10.16 4.45
N MET A 83 -0.13 -9.28 3.90
CA MET A 83 -1.55 -9.21 4.27
C MET A 83 -2.29 -10.50 3.91
N LEU A 84 -2.03 -11.07 2.73
CA LEU A 84 -2.63 -12.33 2.30
C LEU A 84 -2.16 -13.52 3.15
N SER A 85 -0.89 -13.55 3.54
CA SER A 85 -0.34 -14.61 4.39
C SER A 85 -0.99 -14.65 5.77
N LEU A 86 -1.39 -13.50 6.33
CA LEU A 86 -2.13 -13.44 7.60
C LEU A 86 -3.60 -13.85 7.47
N LEU A 87 -4.19 -13.71 6.28
CA LEU A 87 -5.58 -14.07 6.02
C LEU A 87 -5.80 -15.58 6.15
N GLU A 88 -4.86 -16.40 5.70
CA GLU A 88 -4.97 -17.87 5.76
C GLU A 88 -5.11 -18.41 7.20
N PRO A 89 -4.24 -18.09 8.17
CA PRO A 89 -4.42 -18.48 9.57
C PRO A 89 -5.73 -18.00 10.19
N LEU A 90 -6.18 -16.79 9.84
CA LEU A 90 -7.45 -16.24 10.32
C LEU A 90 -8.65 -17.05 9.81
N MET A 91 -8.63 -17.48 8.54
CA MET A 91 -9.66 -18.34 7.97
C MET A 91 -9.72 -19.71 8.66
N ILE A 92 -8.55 -20.31 8.95
CA ILE A 92 -8.47 -21.59 9.69
C ILE A 92 -9.02 -21.44 11.10
N LEU A 93 -8.64 -20.37 11.82
CA LEU A 93 -9.15 -20.10 13.17
C LEU A 93 -10.67 -19.92 13.17
N PHE A 94 -11.19 -19.12 12.23
CA PHE A 94 -12.62 -18.91 12.07
C PHE A 94 -13.36 -20.23 11.81
N MET A 95 -12.83 -21.06 10.90
CA MET A 95 -13.41 -22.37 10.60
C MET A 95 -13.38 -23.31 11.80
N GLY A 96 -12.30 -23.29 12.59
CA GLY A 96 -12.19 -24.02 13.85
C GLY A 96 -13.26 -23.62 14.86
N VAL A 97 -13.54 -22.32 15.00
CA VAL A 97 -14.61 -21.82 15.88
C VAL A 97 -15.99 -22.27 15.38
N VAL A 98 -16.26 -22.15 14.09
CA VAL A 98 -17.56 -22.56 13.49
C VAL A 98 -17.81 -24.06 13.70
N VAL A 99 -16.82 -24.90 13.39
CA VAL A 99 -16.92 -26.36 13.56
C VAL A 99 -17.02 -26.73 15.04
N GLY A 100 -16.19 -26.13 15.90
CA GLY A 100 -16.23 -26.36 17.34
C GLY A 100 -17.59 -26.00 17.95
N PHE A 101 -18.17 -24.87 17.53
CA PHE A 101 -19.51 -24.47 17.94
C PHE A 101 -20.58 -25.47 17.49
N ALA A 102 -20.52 -25.92 16.23
CA ALA A 102 -21.46 -26.91 15.70
C ALA A 102 -21.39 -28.25 16.46
N VAL A 103 -20.18 -28.73 16.79
CA VAL A 103 -19.99 -29.96 17.57
C VAL A 103 -20.58 -29.81 18.98
N LEU A 104 -20.31 -28.71 19.67
CA LEU A 104 -20.89 -28.44 21.00
C LEU A 104 -22.41 -28.37 20.96
N ALA A 105 -22.99 -27.72 19.94
CA ALA A 105 -24.43 -27.62 19.76
C ALA A 105 -25.11 -28.99 19.59
N ILE A 106 -24.42 -29.98 19.00
CA ILE A 106 -24.92 -31.34 18.82
C ILE A 106 -24.66 -32.21 20.05
N LEU A 107 -23.49 -32.13 20.68
CA LEU A 107 -23.12 -32.98 21.80
C LEU A 107 -23.89 -32.65 23.08
N LEU A 108 -24.11 -31.37 23.38
CA LEU A 108 -24.83 -30.94 24.58
C LEU A 108 -26.22 -31.60 24.74
N PRO A 109 -27.12 -31.58 23.74
CA PRO A 109 -28.42 -32.24 23.87
C PRO A 109 -28.31 -33.76 23.98
N ILE A 110 -27.32 -34.39 23.33
CA ILE A 110 -27.08 -35.84 23.45
C ILE A 110 -26.67 -36.20 24.89
N PHE A 111 -25.75 -35.44 25.49
CA PHE A 111 -25.33 -35.65 26.88
C PHE A 111 -26.49 -35.48 27.86
N GLN A 112 -27.32 -34.45 27.67
CA GLN A 112 -28.51 -34.23 28.49
C GLN A 112 -29.53 -35.37 28.35
N ALA A 113 -29.77 -35.83 27.12
CA ALA A 113 -30.64 -36.98 26.87
C ALA A 113 -30.12 -38.25 27.56
N SER A 114 -28.80 -38.50 27.52
CA SER A 114 -28.20 -39.69 28.15
C SER A 114 -28.25 -39.67 29.68
N GLN A 115 -28.15 -38.50 30.33
CA GLN A 115 -28.24 -38.40 31.80
C GLN A 115 -29.68 -38.48 32.32
N GLY A 116 -30.68 -38.17 31.48
CA GLY A 116 -32.09 -38.32 31.85
C GLY A 116 -32.59 -39.77 31.96
N PHE A 117 -31.78 -40.76 31.58
CA PHE A 117 -32.11 -42.19 31.62
C PHE A 117 -31.45 -42.97 32.79
N GLY A 118 -30.82 -42.27 33.75
CA GLY A 118 -30.26 -42.88 34.97
C GLY A 118 -30.94 -42.38 36.24
#